data_AF-A0A3D0QGJ0-F1
#
_entry.id   AF-A0A3D0QGJ0-F1
#
_cell.length_a   1.000
_cell.length_b   1.000
_cell.length_c   1.000
_cell.angle_alpha   90.00
_cell.angle_beta   90.00
_cell.angle_gamma   90.00
#
_symmetry.space_group_name_H-M   'P 1'
#
loop_
_entity.id
_entity.type
_entity.pdbx_description
1 polymer ?
#
loop_
_entity_poly.entity_id
_entity_poly.type
_entity_poly.pdbx_seq_one_letter_code
_entity_poly.pdbx_strand_id
1 'polypeptide(L)'
;VMQADSGSIERRRDIVAGYLSQDFQFDQTKSVYENIVEGAHDVIDYLREYESLPGTSERRHVLEDQIHHRDGWNLENRIETAMHSLNVPAKSRAIQTLSGG
;
A
#
# COMPACT_ATOMS: atom_id res chain seq x y z
N VAL A 1 -7.34 12.13 -13.84
CA VAL A 1 -8.56 11.58 -14.48
C VAL A 1 -8.22 11.36 -15.94
N MET A 2 -8.28 10.12 -16.46
CA MET A 2 -8.07 9.85 -17.89
C MET A 2 -9.12 10.66 -18.68
N GLN A 3 -8.66 11.62 -19.46
CA GLN A 3 -9.51 12.41 -20.34
C GLN A 3 -9.72 11.61 -21.62
N ALA A 4 -10.96 11.54 -22.10
CA ALA A 4 -11.24 10.89 -23.37
C ALA A 4 -10.82 11.82 -24.51
N ASP A 5 -10.18 11.25 -25.53
CA ASP A 5 -9.85 12.00 -26.76
C ASP A 5 -11.14 12.46 -27.48
N SER A 6 -12.26 11.74 -27.27
CA SER A 6 -13.62 12.15 -27.66
C SER A 6 -14.67 11.44 -26.82
N GLY A 7 -15.89 12.00 -26.74
CA GLY A 7 -17.01 11.42 -25.98
C GLY A 7 -16.96 11.67 -24.47
N SER A 8 -17.75 10.92 -23.70
CA SER A 8 -17.84 11.03 -22.24
C SER A 8 -17.53 9.70 -21.55
N ILE A 9 -16.67 9.74 -20.52
CA ILE A 9 -16.43 8.61 -19.62
C ILE A 9 -17.28 8.82 -18.37
N GLU A 10 -18.28 7.96 -18.17
CA GLU A 10 -19.02 7.89 -16.92
C GLU A 10 -18.55 6.70 -16.09
N ARG A 11 -18.19 6.96 -14.83
CA ARG A 11 -17.90 5.91 -13.85
C ARG A 11 -19.05 5.81 -12.87
N ARG A 12 -19.41 4.58 -12.52
CA ARG A 12 -20.32 4.32 -11.40
C ARG A 12 -19.72 4.89 -10.11
N ARG A 13 -20.57 5.39 -9.21
CA ARG A 13 -20.11 6.05 -7.97
C ARG A 13 -19.41 5.09 -7.00
N ASP A 14 -19.74 3.80 -7.06
CA ASP A 14 -19.30 2.81 -6.07
C ASP A 14 -18.20 1.86 -6.61
N ILE A 15 -17.44 2.28 -7.63
CA ILE A 15 -16.30 1.49 -8.13
C ILE A 15 -14.97 2.14 -7.78
N VAL A 16 -14.02 1.30 -7.36
CA VAL A 16 -12.62 1.68 -7.21
C VAL A 16 -11.88 1.30 -8.50
N ALA A 17 -11.30 2.28 -9.19
CA ALA A 17 -10.54 2.06 -10.40
C ALA A 17 -9.04 2.20 -10.10
N GLY A 18 -8.28 1.11 -10.26
CA GLY A 18 -6.82 1.11 -10.22
C GLY A 18 -6.23 1.16 -11.63
N TYR A 19 -5.13 1.89 -11.81
CA TYR A 19 -4.35 1.94 -13.05
C TYR A 19 -2.90 1.60 -12.74
N LEU A 20 -2.36 0.57 -13.40
CA LEU A 20 -0.95 0.18 -13.32
C LEU A 20 -0.27 0.57 -14.63
N SER A 21 0.64 1.54 -14.55
CA SER A 21 1.43 1.99 -15.72
C SER A 21 2.49 0.95 -16.09
N GLN A 22 2.81 0.85 -17.39
CA GLN A 22 3.95 0.05 -17.85
C GLN A 22 5.29 0.68 -17.42
N ASP A 23 5.37 2.02 -17.38
CA ASP A 23 6.54 2.78 -16.90
C ASP A 23 6.47 3.02 -15.38
N PHE A 24 6.05 2.02 -14.61
CA PHE A 24 6.00 2.14 -13.15
C PHE A 24 7.43 2.23 -12.58
N GLN A 25 7.68 3.24 -11.77
CA GLN A 25 8.98 3.50 -11.15
C GLN A 25 8.92 3.12 -9.68
N PHE A 26 9.77 2.18 -9.29
CA PHE A 26 10.08 1.92 -7.89
C PHE A 26 11.16 2.88 -7.38
N ASP A 27 11.20 3.08 -6.06
CA ASP A 27 12.36 3.70 -5.44
C ASP A 27 13.55 2.73 -5.53
N GLN A 28 14.53 3.12 -6.35
CA GLN A 28 15.71 2.33 -6.66
C GLN A 28 16.67 2.18 -5.47
N THR A 29 16.50 3.01 -4.43
CA THR A 29 17.31 2.94 -3.20
C THR A 29 16.80 1.89 -2.21
N LYS A 30 15.57 1.39 -2.43
CA LYS A 30 14.87 0.47 -1.55
C LYS A 30 14.92 -0.98 -2.04
N SER A 31 14.76 -1.90 -1.11
CA SER A 31 14.54 -3.32 -1.36
C SER A 31 13.13 -3.60 -1.88
N VAL A 32 12.91 -4.84 -2.35
CA VAL A 32 11.57 -5.34 -2.73
C VAL A 32 10.57 -5.13 -1.60
N TYR A 33 10.93 -5.53 -0.38
CA TYR A 33 10.03 -5.44 0.76
C TYR A 33 9.68 -4.00 1.10
N GLU A 34 10.67 -3.10 1.12
CA GLU A 34 10.44 -1.68 1.42
C GLU A 34 9.54 -0.99 0.40
N ASN A 35 9.66 -1.32 -0.89
CA ASN A 35 8.76 -0.81 -1.93
C ASN A 35 7.33 -1.36 -1.78
N ILE A 36 7.17 -2.62 -1.39
CA ILE A 36 5.85 -3.22 -1.14
C ILE A 36 5.17 -2.57 0.06
N VAL A 37 5.92 -2.41 1.16
CA VAL A 37 5.47 -1.76 2.39
C VAL A 37 5.08 -0.30 2.15
N GLU A 38 5.83 0.43 1.31
CA GLU A 38 5.48 1.80 0.90
C GLU A 38 4.11 1.88 0.20
N GLY A 39 3.73 0.83 -0.53
CA GLY A 39 2.39 0.71 -1.11
C GLY A 39 1.25 0.69 -0.08
N ALA A 40 1.54 0.37 1.18
CA ALA A 40 0.60 0.35 2.31
C ALA A 40 0.83 1.51 3.31
N HIS A 41 1.46 2.62 2.87
CA HIS A 41 1.75 3.77 3.74
C HIS A 41 0.52 4.30 4.49
N ASP A 42 -0.65 4.24 3.86
CA ASP A 42 -1.92 4.70 4.44
C ASP A 42 -2.27 3.97 5.74
N VAL A 43 -2.02 2.67 5.83
CA VAL A 43 -2.24 1.87 7.03
C VAL A 43 -1.08 2.03 8.01
N ILE A 44 0.15 2.06 7.50
CA ILE A 44 1.37 2.17 8.31
C ILE A 44 1.43 3.48 9.08
N ASP A 45 0.97 4.58 8.47
CA ASP A 45 0.98 5.88 9.13
C ASP A 45 0.03 5.91 10.33
N TYR A 46 -1.14 5.24 10.25
CA TYR A 46 -2.01 5.08 11.41
C TYR A 46 -1.38 4.23 12.51
N LEU A 47 -0.71 3.13 12.15
CA LEU A 47 -0.01 2.27 13.11
C LEU A 47 1.10 3.05 13.84
N ARG A 48 1.93 3.78 13.08
CA ARG A 48 3.00 4.62 13.63
C ARG A 48 2.47 5.73 14.53
N GLU A 49 1.41 6.42 14.12
CA GLU A 49 0.77 7.45 14.95
C GLU A 49 0.27 6.82 16.26
N TYR A 50 -0.42 5.67 16.18
CA TYR A 50 -0.93 4.96 17.35
C TYR A 50 0.17 4.56 18.34
N GLU A 51 1.28 4.01 17.83
CA GLU A 51 2.43 3.58 18.64
C GLU A 51 3.19 4.76 19.26
N SER A 52 3.22 5.91 18.58
CA SER A 52 3.89 7.11 19.09
C SER A 52 3.14 7.79 20.24
N LEU A 53 1.85 7.51 20.40
CA LEU A 53 0.99 8.17 21.37
C LEU A 53 1.00 7.47 22.74
N PRO A 54 0.99 8.24 23.85
CA PRO A 54 0.82 7.70 25.19
C PRO A 54 -0.47 6.89 25.31
N GLY A 55 -0.47 5.80 26.10
CA GLY A 55 -1.64 4.93 26.29
C GLY A 55 -2.89 5.62 26.85
N THR A 56 -2.75 6.80 27.43
CA THR A 56 -3.84 7.63 27.96
C THR A 56 -4.43 8.60 26.94
N SER A 57 -3.92 8.62 25.71
CA SER A 57 -4.39 9.55 24.68
C SER A 57 -5.71 9.07 24.09
N GLU A 58 -6.78 9.88 24.21
CA GLU A 58 -8.09 9.65 23.57
C GLU A 58 -7.98 9.44 22.06
N ARG A 59 -6.98 10.05 21.42
CA ARG A 59 -6.70 9.89 19.99
C ARG A 59 -6.39 8.43 19.62
N ARG A 60 -5.86 7.63 20.54
CA ARG A 60 -5.59 6.20 20.30
C ARG A 60 -6.85 5.42 20.00
N HIS A 61 -7.99 5.73 20.64
CA HIS A 61 -9.26 5.06 20.35
C HIS A 61 -9.72 5.32 18.90
N VAL A 62 -9.61 6.57 18.45
CA VAL A 62 -9.93 6.92 17.06
C VAL A 62 -9.01 6.18 16.09
N LEU A 63 -7.71 6.11 16.38
CA LEU A 63 -6.74 5.41 15.52
C LEU A 63 -6.97 3.90 15.52
N GLU A 64 -7.31 3.30 16.65
CA GLU A 64 -7.62 1.88 16.78
C GLU A 64 -8.79 1.48 15.88
N ASP A 65 -9.86 2.28 15.86
CA ASP A 65 -11.00 2.08 14.95
C ASP A 65 -10.56 2.18 13.48
N GLN A 66 -9.70 3.16 13.15
CA GLN A 66 -9.19 3.33 11.78
C GLN A 66 -8.29 2.16 11.35
N ILE A 67 -7.46 1.64 12.26
CA ILE A 67 -6.58 0.50 12.02
C ILE A 67 -7.43 -0.76 11.85
N HIS A 68 -8.43 -1.00 12.71
CA HIS A 68 -9.33 -2.13 12.60
C HIS A 68 -10.11 -2.11 11.28
N HIS A 69 -10.68 -0.96 10.90
CA HIS A 69 -11.44 -0.83 9.65
C HIS A 69 -10.62 -1.14 8.39
N ARG A 70 -9.31 -0.93 8.44
CA ARG A 70 -8.37 -1.20 7.33
C ARG A 70 -7.73 -2.58 7.39
N ASP A 71 -8.12 -3.41 8.35
CA ASP A 71 -7.45 -4.68 8.68
C ASP A 71 -5.93 -4.48 8.86
N GLY A 72 -5.56 -3.41 9.58
CA GLY A 72 -4.17 -2.97 9.73
C GLY A 72 -3.37 -3.83 10.71
N TRP A 73 -4.02 -4.43 11.71
CA TRP A 73 -3.37 -5.38 12.62
C TRP A 73 -2.88 -6.65 11.90
N ASN A 74 -3.47 -6.96 10.75
CA ASN A 74 -3.13 -8.11 9.92
C ASN A 74 -2.26 -7.73 8.71
N LEU A 75 -1.74 -6.50 8.66
CA LEU A 75 -1.04 -5.95 7.50
C LEU A 75 0.16 -6.82 7.08
N GLU A 76 1.00 -7.24 8.04
CA GLU A 76 2.17 -8.08 7.77
C GLU A 76 1.77 -9.38 7.06
N ASN A 77 0.78 -10.11 7.61
CA ASN A 77 0.31 -11.36 7.01
C ASN A 77 -0.28 -11.15 5.61
N ARG A 78 -0.96 -10.02 5.38
CA ARG A 78 -1.50 -9.65 4.06
C ARG A 78 -0.39 -9.39 3.06
N ILE A 79 0.66 -8.68 3.48
CA ILE A 79 1.86 -8.46 2.67
C ILE A 79 2.49 -9.81 2.31
N GLU A 80 2.75 -10.68 3.29
CA GLU A 80 3.32 -12.02 3.05
C GLU A 80 2.48 -12.85 2.09
N THR A 81 1.16 -12.85 2.29
CA THR A 81 0.22 -13.60 1.45
C THR A 81 0.24 -13.08 0.01
N ALA A 82 0.26 -11.75 -0.17
CA ALA A 82 0.34 -11.14 -1.49
C ALA A 82 1.68 -11.43 -2.18
N MET A 83 2.79 -11.32 -1.44
CA MET A 83 4.13 -11.64 -1.92
C MET A 83 4.22 -13.10 -2.41
N HIS A 84 3.68 -14.05 -1.64
CA HIS A 84 3.60 -15.45 -2.05
C HIS A 84 2.71 -15.66 -3.27
N SER A 85 1.54 -15.03 -3.30
CA SER A 85 0.58 -15.18 -4.39
C SER A 85 1.10 -14.63 -5.73
N LEU A 86 1.88 -13.55 -5.67
CA LEU A 86 2.49 -12.89 -6.82
C LEU A 86 3.88 -13.44 -7.16
N ASN A 87 4.38 -14.40 -6.39
CA ASN A 87 5.71 -15.00 -6.55
C ASN A 87 6.83 -13.95 -6.69
N VAL A 88 6.79 -12.93 -5.83
CA VAL A 88 7.74 -11.82 -5.92
C VAL A 88 9.16 -12.27 -5.56
N PRO A 89 10.21 -11.56 -6.03
CA PRO A 89 11.58 -11.84 -5.64
C PRO A 89 11.81 -11.71 -4.12
N ALA A 90 12.96 -12.22 -3.65
CA ALA A 90 13.32 -12.18 -2.22
C ALA A 90 13.23 -10.76 -1.61
N LYS A 91 12.68 -10.67 -0.39
CA LYS A 91 12.45 -9.42 0.37
C LYS A 91 13.63 -8.44 0.36
N SER A 92 14.83 -8.96 0.61
CA SER A 92 16.06 -8.18 0.76
C SER A 92 16.73 -7.82 -0.58
N ARG A 93 16.19 -8.29 -1.71
CA ARG A 93 16.77 -8.01 -3.02
C ARG A 93 16.59 -6.53 -3.37
N ALA A 94 17.63 -5.90 -3.88
CA ALA A 94 17.57 -4.52 -4.36
C ALA A 94 16.78 -4.44 -5.66
N ILE A 95 15.85 -3.47 -5.77
CA ILE A 95 14.99 -3.32 -6.94
C ILE A 95 15.76 -3.10 -8.24
N GLN A 96 16.87 -2.35 -8.18
CA GLN A 96 17.73 -2.08 -9.35
C GLN A 96 18.24 -3.35 -10.07
N THR A 97 18.17 -4.51 -9.41
CA THR A 97 18.62 -5.80 -9.96
C THR A 97 17.49 -6.61 -10.61
N LEU A 98 16.27 -6.07 -10.66
CA LEU A 98 15.09 -6.75 -11.17
C LEU A 98 14.91 -6.48 -12.67
N SER A 99 14.39 -7.50 -13.36
CA SER A 99 13.79 -7.32 -14.69
C SER A 99 12.45 -6.59 -14.57
N GLY A 100 11.90 -6.10 -15.68
CA GLY A 100 10.61 -5.40 -15.68
C GLY A 100 9.36 -6.27 -15.44
N GLY A 101 9.52 -7.51 -14.98
CA GLY A 101 8.43 -8.46 -14.72
C GLY A 101 8.59 -9.11 -13.36
#